data_AF-A0A485KFV4-F1
#
_entry.id   AF-A0A485KFV4-F1
#
_cell.length_a   1.000
_cell.length_b   1.000
_cell.length_c   1.000
_cell.angle_alpha   90.00
_cell.angle_beta   90.00
_cell.angle_gamma   90.00
#
_symmetry.space_group_name_H-M   'P 1'
#
loop_
_entity.id
_entity.type
_entity.pdbx_description
1 polymer ?
#
loop_
_entity_poly.entity_id
_entity_poly.type
_entity_poly.pdbx_seq_one_letter_code
_entity_poly.pdbx_strand_id
1 'polypeptide(L)'
;MSYSRVLNYWHQHAGVNIWIELRLMAMNARWLWLNCFILKGLKWGVHFVSRTQYTGDNKVVGWCTFSSVSYVYLGMIFLFFRNDFIEHGNADNVMLTSTTQNIDAIGVELFSSWYVCAVPSFACAIFANLFVLLALDHILHWRWWAALAKNSLGRQLAFNSTSILDDVVGVWGDRLNYKGTVLTTKARALCTFRWFLATHLIRFGLAEHPSVVRNMVESRVKTAATNKVAVAPSTRKSTQDSSATASGQRVPRVESTTTKESSSLRRSYLTDTAMADPETRNGNADVPTSASVDLNIFLQDRQGHLHLVDGDKREMHGVNMEVKILHDSFVTLG
;
A
#
# COMPACT_ATOMS: atom_id res chain seq x y z
N MET A 1 -28.29 -4.73 -18.06
CA MET A 1 -27.67 -5.42 -19.21
C MET A 1 -28.40 -5.13 -20.51
N SER A 2 -29.68 -5.50 -20.64
CA SER A 2 -30.45 -5.29 -21.89
C SER A 2 -30.49 -3.81 -22.33
N TYR A 3 -30.80 -2.90 -21.42
CA TYR A 3 -30.88 -1.46 -21.73
C TYR A 3 -29.56 -0.87 -22.28
N SER A 4 -28.42 -1.16 -21.65
CA SER A 4 -27.13 -0.63 -22.14
C SER A 4 -26.78 -1.18 -23.51
N ARG A 5 -27.14 -2.43 -23.79
CA ARG A 5 -26.88 -3.09 -25.07
C ARG A 5 -27.71 -2.49 -26.19
N VAL A 6 -29.03 -2.38 -25.99
CA VAL A 6 -29.93 -1.77 -26.98
C VAL A 6 -29.55 -0.32 -27.26
N LEU A 7 -29.19 0.43 -26.21
CA LEU A 7 -28.73 1.81 -26.37
C LEU A 7 -27.39 1.90 -27.10
N ASN A 8 -26.44 0.99 -26.84
CA ASN A 8 -25.15 0.90 -27.54
C ASN A 8 -25.35 0.57 -29.02
N TYR A 9 -26.21 -0.41 -29.31
CA TYR A 9 -26.53 -0.81 -30.68
C TYR A 9 -27.21 0.31 -31.46
N TRP A 10 -28.18 1.00 -30.85
CA TRP A 10 -28.80 2.18 -31.45
C TRP A 10 -27.77 3.30 -31.68
N HIS A 11 -26.90 3.54 -30.70
CA HIS A 11 -25.90 4.61 -30.76
C HIS A 11 -24.83 4.37 -31.84
N GLN A 12 -24.41 3.12 -32.07
CA GLN A 12 -23.52 2.76 -33.17
C GLN A 12 -24.07 3.16 -34.56
N HIS A 13 -25.40 3.19 -34.71
CA HIS A 13 -26.08 3.57 -35.95
C HIS A 13 -26.59 5.02 -35.93
N ALA A 14 -26.54 5.68 -34.77
CA ALA A 14 -26.88 7.09 -34.62
C ALA A 14 -25.61 7.95 -34.78
N GLY A 15 -25.78 9.23 -35.15
CA GLY A 15 -24.65 10.16 -35.21
C GLY A 15 -23.94 10.33 -33.86
N VAL A 16 -22.72 10.87 -33.88
CA VAL A 16 -21.88 11.03 -32.68
C VAL A 16 -22.56 11.93 -31.65
N ASN A 17 -22.96 11.34 -30.51
CA ASN A 17 -23.50 12.06 -29.35
C ASN A 17 -22.73 11.72 -28.07
N ILE A 18 -22.00 12.70 -27.54
CA ILE A 18 -21.11 12.54 -26.40
C ILE A 18 -21.85 12.23 -25.08
N TRP A 19 -23.09 12.71 -24.95
CA TRP A 19 -23.89 12.50 -23.73
C TRP A 19 -24.32 11.05 -23.58
N ILE A 20 -24.57 10.38 -24.71
CA ILE A 20 -24.97 8.98 -24.74
C ILE A 20 -23.77 8.09 -24.44
N GLU A 21 -22.59 8.43 -24.99
CA GLU A 21 -21.31 7.78 -24.65
C GLU A 21 -21.02 7.88 -23.15
N LEU A 22 -21.07 9.09 -22.58
CA LEU A 22 -20.84 9.28 -21.15
C LEU A 22 -21.84 8.47 -20.29
N ARG A 23 -23.10 8.40 -20.72
CA ARG A 23 -24.14 7.59 -20.04
C ARG A 23 -23.83 6.09 -20.12
N LEU A 24 -23.36 5.60 -21.27
CA LEU A 24 -22.95 4.20 -21.45
C LEU A 24 -21.71 3.88 -20.61
N MET A 25 -20.71 4.76 -20.57
CA MET A 25 -19.53 4.64 -19.70
C MET A 25 -19.92 4.59 -18.21
N ALA A 26 -20.76 5.52 -17.76
CA ALA A 26 -21.27 5.55 -16.39
C ALA A 26 -22.08 4.29 -16.04
N MET A 27 -22.76 3.69 -17.03
CA MET A 27 -23.48 2.45 -16.83
C MET A 27 -22.57 1.24 -16.72
N ASN A 28 -21.53 1.17 -17.54
CA ASN A 28 -20.49 0.15 -17.46
C ASN A 28 -19.64 0.27 -16.19
N ALA A 29 -19.52 1.47 -15.60
CA ALA A 29 -18.82 1.68 -14.33
C ALA A 29 -19.34 0.85 -13.15
N ARG A 30 -20.62 0.46 -13.18
CA ARG A 30 -21.18 -0.39 -12.11
C ARG A 30 -20.53 -1.78 -12.05
N TRP A 31 -19.95 -2.25 -13.16
CA TRP A 31 -19.24 -3.52 -13.23
C TRP A 31 -17.90 -3.49 -12.48
N LEU A 32 -17.39 -2.31 -12.16
CA LEU A 32 -16.24 -2.16 -11.28
C LEU A 32 -16.52 -2.76 -9.89
N TRP A 33 -17.72 -2.56 -9.36
CA TRP A 33 -18.12 -3.15 -8.08
C TRP A 33 -18.13 -4.67 -8.13
N LEU A 34 -18.49 -5.26 -9.28
CA LEU A 34 -18.41 -6.70 -9.47
C LEU A 34 -16.96 -7.18 -9.48
N ASN A 35 -16.06 -6.48 -10.17
CA ASN A 35 -14.61 -6.77 -10.14
C ASN A 35 -14.08 -6.76 -8.69
N CYS A 36 -14.42 -5.72 -7.92
CA CYS A 36 -14.05 -5.62 -6.51
C CYS A 36 -14.68 -6.73 -5.66
N PHE A 37 -15.94 -7.08 -5.91
CA PHE A 37 -16.65 -8.14 -5.20
C PHE A 37 -16.01 -9.52 -5.46
N ILE A 38 -15.71 -9.83 -6.72
CA ILE A 38 -15.03 -11.07 -7.12
C ILE A 38 -13.66 -11.16 -6.44
N LEU A 39 -12.87 -10.09 -6.49
CA LEU A 39 -11.54 -10.08 -5.86
C LEU A 39 -11.63 -10.24 -4.34
N LYS A 40 -12.59 -9.56 -3.70
CA LYS A 40 -12.82 -9.68 -2.26
C LYS A 40 -13.26 -11.09 -1.88
N GLY A 41 -14.16 -11.69 -2.67
CA GLY A 41 -14.59 -13.08 -2.51
C GLY A 41 -13.43 -14.06 -2.68
N LEU A 42 -12.57 -13.85 -3.68
CA LEU A 42 -11.38 -14.67 -3.92
C LEU A 42 -10.39 -14.56 -2.76
N LYS A 43 -10.07 -13.34 -2.31
CA LYS A 43 -9.18 -13.11 -1.17
C LYS A 43 -9.70 -13.80 0.10
N TRP A 44 -11.00 -13.64 0.38
CA TRP A 44 -11.66 -14.29 1.50
C TRP A 44 -11.66 -15.82 1.39
N GLY A 45 -11.96 -16.35 0.20
CA GLY A 45 -11.95 -17.79 -0.07
C GLY A 45 -10.56 -18.42 0.05
N VAL A 46 -9.53 -17.80 -0.51
CA VAL A 46 -8.13 -18.25 -0.38
C VAL A 46 -7.70 -18.22 1.09
N HIS A 47 -8.10 -17.20 1.83
CA HIS A 47 -7.82 -17.13 3.27
C HIS A 47 -8.55 -18.23 4.06
N PHE A 48 -9.80 -18.56 3.72
CA PHE A 48 -10.56 -19.64 4.36
C PHE A 48 -9.97 -21.02 4.08
N VAL A 49 -9.56 -21.27 2.83
CA VAL A 49 -9.00 -22.57 2.41
C VAL A 49 -7.56 -22.77 2.89
N SER A 50 -6.78 -21.69 3.02
CA SER A 50 -5.39 -21.80 3.42
C SER A 50 -5.25 -22.12 4.91
N ARG A 51 -4.52 -23.20 5.22
CA ARG A 51 -4.17 -23.60 6.60
C ARG A 51 -3.20 -22.62 7.29
N THR A 52 -2.65 -21.63 6.58
CA THR A 52 -1.63 -20.68 7.08
C THR A 52 -2.19 -19.40 7.70
N GLN A 53 -3.45 -19.44 8.17
CA GLN A 53 -4.21 -18.29 8.72
C GLN A 53 -3.46 -17.50 9.81
N TYR A 54 -2.46 -18.09 10.46
CA TYR A 54 -1.78 -17.53 11.62
C TYR A 54 -0.34 -17.07 11.37
N THR A 55 0.25 -17.37 10.21
CA THR A 55 1.69 -17.12 9.98
C THR A 55 1.94 -15.92 9.07
N GLY A 56 0.95 -15.49 8.29
CA GLY A 56 1.11 -14.35 7.36
C GLY A 56 2.04 -14.66 6.19
N ASP A 57 2.38 -15.94 6.01
CA ASP A 57 3.22 -16.45 4.92
C ASP A 57 2.40 -16.77 3.65
N ASN A 58 1.09 -16.52 3.67
CA ASN A 58 0.22 -16.79 2.53
C ASN A 58 0.39 -15.73 1.43
N LYS A 59 1.40 -15.93 0.57
CA LYS A 59 1.67 -15.07 -0.59
C LYS A 59 0.48 -14.91 -1.53
N VAL A 60 -0.42 -15.89 -1.59
CA VAL A 60 -1.61 -15.84 -2.47
C VAL A 60 -2.63 -14.82 -1.97
N VAL A 61 -2.79 -14.67 -0.65
CA VAL A 61 -3.68 -13.64 -0.07
C VAL A 61 -3.13 -12.24 -0.34
N GLY A 62 -1.82 -12.07 -0.23
CA GLY A 62 -1.14 -10.81 -0.62
C GLY A 62 -1.38 -10.51 -2.09
N TRP A 63 -1.23 -11.51 -2.97
CA TRP A 63 -1.43 -11.36 -4.41
C TRP A 63 -2.85 -10.92 -4.81
N CYS A 64 -3.87 -11.20 -3.99
CA CYS A 64 -5.26 -10.78 -4.21
C CYS A 64 -5.55 -9.34 -3.70
N THR A 65 -4.54 -8.49 -3.61
CA THR A 65 -4.63 -7.14 -3.03
C THR A 65 -3.97 -6.12 -3.97
N PHE A 66 -4.54 -4.94 -4.10
CA PHE A 66 -3.96 -3.83 -4.85
C PHE A 66 -3.22 -2.86 -3.93
N SER A 67 -2.09 -2.35 -4.38
CA SER A 67 -1.34 -1.29 -3.69
C SER A 67 -2.05 0.07 -3.72
N SER A 68 -2.84 0.32 -4.78
CA SER A 68 -3.47 1.62 -5.02
C SER A 68 -4.83 1.48 -5.71
N VAL A 69 -5.71 2.44 -5.44
CA VAL A 69 -7.03 2.56 -6.08
C VAL A 69 -6.92 2.80 -7.59
N SER A 70 -5.80 3.36 -8.07
CA SER A 70 -5.57 3.60 -9.50
C SER A 70 -5.71 2.33 -10.34
N TYR A 71 -5.27 1.18 -9.85
CA TYR A 71 -5.40 -0.10 -10.56
C TYR A 71 -6.83 -0.60 -10.66
N VAL A 72 -7.65 -0.31 -9.64
CA VAL A 72 -9.09 -0.57 -9.69
C VAL A 72 -9.69 0.24 -10.83
N TYR A 73 -9.39 1.54 -10.90
CA TYR A 73 -9.88 2.40 -11.98
C TYR A 73 -9.33 2.04 -13.36
N LEU A 74 -8.08 1.58 -13.49
CA LEU A 74 -7.54 1.10 -14.77
C LEU A 74 -8.35 -0.09 -15.32
N GLY A 75 -8.92 -0.92 -14.44
CA GLY A 75 -9.82 -2.01 -14.86
C GLY A 75 -11.11 -1.55 -15.53
N MET A 76 -11.45 -0.27 -15.46
CA MET A 76 -12.57 0.31 -16.20
C MET A 76 -12.35 0.31 -17.71
N ILE A 77 -11.10 0.42 -18.18
CA ILE A 77 -10.79 0.53 -19.61
C ILE A 77 -11.36 -0.68 -20.35
N PHE A 78 -11.11 -1.89 -19.84
CA PHE A 78 -11.69 -3.12 -20.39
C PHE A 78 -13.23 -3.13 -20.30
N LEU A 79 -13.80 -2.67 -19.17
CA LEU A 79 -15.24 -2.66 -18.95
C LEU A 79 -15.99 -1.69 -19.87
N PHE A 80 -15.35 -0.68 -20.44
CA PHE A 80 -15.98 0.20 -21.42
C PHE A 80 -16.31 -0.53 -22.72
N PHE A 81 -15.45 -1.46 -23.16
CA PHE A 81 -15.68 -2.29 -24.35
C PHE A 81 -16.65 -3.46 -24.12
N ARG A 82 -17.26 -3.56 -22.93
CA ARG A 82 -18.18 -4.64 -22.56
C ARG A 82 -19.33 -4.81 -23.54
N ASN A 83 -19.99 -3.71 -23.94
CA ASN A 83 -21.20 -3.83 -24.78
C ASN A 83 -20.84 -4.36 -26.17
N ASP A 84 -19.73 -3.89 -26.74
CA ASP A 84 -19.24 -4.36 -28.04
C ASP A 84 -18.81 -5.83 -27.99
N PHE A 85 -18.16 -6.25 -26.89
CA PHE A 85 -17.80 -7.65 -26.67
C PHE A 85 -19.03 -8.57 -26.62
N ILE A 86 -20.09 -8.16 -25.92
CA ILE A 86 -21.32 -8.95 -25.81
C ILE A 86 -22.03 -9.04 -27.16
N GLU A 87 -22.06 -7.95 -27.94
CA GLU A 87 -22.73 -7.94 -29.24
C GLU A 87 -21.94 -8.74 -30.29
N HIS A 88 -20.61 -8.80 -30.20
CA HIS A 88 -19.80 -9.67 -31.06
C HIS A 88 -20.15 -11.16 -30.89
N GLY A 89 -20.49 -11.58 -29.67
CA GLY A 89 -20.92 -12.95 -29.38
C GLY A 89 -22.40 -13.22 -29.66
N ASN A 90 -23.16 -12.24 -30.14
CA ASN A 90 -24.58 -12.39 -30.42
C ASN A 90 -24.77 -12.86 -31.88
N ALA A 91 -25.07 -14.14 -32.06
CA ALA A 91 -25.33 -14.71 -33.38
C ALA A 91 -26.82 -14.61 -33.79
N ASP A 92 -27.70 -14.30 -32.84
CA ASP A 92 -29.15 -14.27 -33.04
C ASP A 92 -29.68 -12.83 -32.96
N ASN A 93 -29.56 -12.13 -34.09
CA ASN A 93 -30.11 -10.80 -34.31
C ASN A 93 -30.89 -10.84 -35.63
N VAL A 94 -32.15 -10.43 -35.61
CA VAL A 94 -32.97 -10.31 -36.81
C VAL A 94 -33.49 -8.89 -36.89
N MET A 95 -33.02 -8.15 -37.89
CA MET A 95 -33.51 -6.81 -38.20
C MET A 95 -34.74 -6.92 -39.08
N LEU A 96 -35.87 -6.38 -38.61
CA LEU A 96 -37.10 -6.30 -39.40
C LEU A 96 -37.01 -5.10 -40.36
N THR A 97 -37.00 -5.36 -41.66
CA THR A 97 -36.88 -4.32 -42.69
C THR A 97 -38.23 -3.78 -43.14
N SER A 98 -39.32 -4.52 -42.93
CA SER A 98 -40.68 -4.14 -43.34
C SER A 98 -41.70 -4.33 -42.22
N THR A 99 -42.68 -3.44 -42.16
CA THR A 99 -43.83 -3.52 -41.24
C THR A 99 -44.78 -4.69 -41.55
N THR A 100 -44.64 -5.33 -42.71
CA THR A 100 -45.47 -6.47 -43.15
C THR A 100 -44.76 -7.82 -43.03
N GLN A 101 -43.54 -7.85 -42.47
CA GLN A 101 -42.78 -9.09 -42.34
C GLN A 101 -43.42 -10.03 -41.32
N ASN A 102 -43.62 -11.29 -41.69
CA ASN A 102 -44.25 -12.29 -40.82
C ASN A 102 -43.32 -12.64 -39.66
N ILE A 103 -43.76 -12.34 -38.43
CA ILE A 103 -43.00 -12.55 -37.19
C ILE A 103 -43.14 -14.00 -36.70
N ASP A 104 -44.21 -14.70 -37.07
CA ASP A 104 -44.49 -16.07 -36.61
C ASP A 104 -43.48 -17.10 -37.15
N ALA A 105 -42.77 -16.77 -38.24
CA ALA A 105 -41.71 -17.60 -38.81
C ALA A 105 -40.30 -17.31 -38.23
N ILE A 106 -40.17 -16.29 -37.38
CA ILE A 106 -38.89 -15.88 -36.79
C ILE A 106 -38.77 -16.52 -35.40
N GLY A 107 -38.01 -17.61 -35.32
CA GLY A 107 -37.64 -18.25 -34.06
C GLY A 107 -36.31 -17.70 -33.54
N VAL A 108 -36.27 -17.33 -32.26
CA VAL A 108 -35.03 -16.99 -31.55
C VAL A 108 -34.56 -18.25 -30.82
N GLU A 109 -33.37 -18.73 -31.13
CA GLU A 109 -32.78 -19.89 -30.49
C GLU A 109 -32.08 -19.47 -29.20
N LEU A 110 -32.51 -20.02 -28.05
CA LEU A 110 -31.93 -19.63 -26.76
C LEU A 110 -30.41 -19.91 -26.69
N PHE A 111 -29.95 -20.98 -27.33
CA PHE A 111 -28.54 -21.40 -27.30
C PHE A 111 -27.62 -20.54 -28.18
N SER A 112 -28.16 -19.83 -29.18
CA SER A 112 -27.43 -18.86 -30.01
C SER A 112 -27.55 -17.43 -29.47
N SER A 113 -28.35 -17.24 -28.42
CA SER A 113 -28.51 -15.95 -27.74
C SER A 113 -27.23 -15.49 -27.05
N TRP A 114 -27.00 -14.17 -27.06
CA TRP A 114 -25.93 -13.51 -26.31
C TRP A 114 -25.82 -13.97 -24.84
N TYR A 115 -26.92 -14.35 -24.18
CA TYR A 115 -26.89 -14.77 -22.79
C TYR A 115 -26.12 -16.07 -22.58
N VAL A 116 -26.30 -17.06 -23.47
CA VAL A 116 -25.67 -18.38 -23.35
C VAL A 116 -24.26 -18.35 -23.93
N CYS A 117 -24.07 -17.67 -25.07
CA CYS A 117 -22.77 -17.63 -25.75
C CYS A 117 -21.78 -16.62 -25.15
N ALA A 118 -22.24 -15.40 -24.82
CA ALA A 118 -21.34 -14.30 -24.48
C ALA A 118 -21.10 -14.13 -22.98
N VAL A 119 -21.99 -14.59 -22.10
CA VAL A 119 -21.81 -14.44 -20.64
C VAL A 119 -20.62 -15.25 -20.10
N PRO A 120 -20.41 -16.53 -20.48
CA PRO A 120 -19.26 -17.29 -20.00
C PRO A 120 -17.92 -16.71 -20.48
N SER A 121 -17.83 -16.33 -21.76
CA SER A 121 -16.62 -15.71 -22.32
C SER A 121 -16.35 -14.34 -21.68
N PHE A 122 -17.39 -13.54 -21.44
CA PHE A 122 -17.26 -12.27 -20.72
C PHE A 122 -16.82 -12.46 -19.26
N ALA A 123 -17.31 -13.50 -18.58
CA ALA A 123 -16.86 -13.84 -17.23
C ALA A 123 -15.36 -14.19 -17.22
N CYS A 124 -14.89 -15.02 -18.16
CA CYS A 124 -13.47 -15.31 -18.33
C CYS A 124 -12.65 -14.04 -18.58
N ALA A 125 -13.18 -13.11 -19.39
CA ALA A 125 -12.50 -11.86 -19.68
C ALA A 125 -12.43 -10.93 -18.46
N ILE A 126 -13.45 -10.91 -17.59
CA ILE A 126 -13.39 -10.21 -16.29
C ILE A 126 -12.27 -10.79 -15.41
N PHE A 127 -12.18 -12.12 -15.30
CA PHE A 127 -11.11 -12.76 -14.54
C PHE A 127 -9.73 -12.47 -15.12
N ALA A 128 -9.58 -12.51 -16.44
CA ALA A 128 -8.35 -12.16 -17.12
C ALA A 128 -7.96 -10.70 -16.86
N ASN A 129 -8.91 -9.77 -16.96
CA ASN A 129 -8.69 -8.35 -16.67
C ASN A 129 -8.20 -8.14 -15.22
N LEU A 130 -8.85 -8.78 -14.23
CA LEU A 130 -8.42 -8.74 -12.83
C LEU A 130 -7.00 -9.31 -12.66
N PHE A 131 -6.72 -10.47 -13.25
CA PHE A 131 -5.41 -11.13 -13.15
C PHE A 131 -4.30 -10.25 -13.73
N VAL A 132 -4.52 -9.67 -14.91
CA VAL A 132 -3.55 -8.79 -15.58
C VAL A 132 -3.25 -7.56 -14.72
N LEU A 133 -4.28 -6.92 -14.15
CA LEU A 133 -4.09 -5.73 -13.33
C LEU A 133 -3.37 -6.03 -12.01
N LEU A 134 -3.70 -7.16 -11.37
CA LEU A 134 -3.01 -7.62 -10.16
C LEU A 134 -1.54 -7.94 -10.44
N ALA A 135 -1.27 -8.64 -11.54
CA ALA A 135 0.08 -8.94 -11.97
C ALA A 135 0.86 -7.66 -12.26
N LEU A 136 0.26 -6.72 -13.00
CA LEU A 136 0.88 -5.44 -13.33
C LEU A 136 1.18 -4.62 -12.07
N ASP A 137 0.24 -4.54 -11.12
CA ASP A 137 0.46 -3.87 -9.84
C ASP A 137 1.64 -4.50 -9.06
N HIS A 138 1.64 -5.83 -8.91
CA HIS A 138 2.70 -6.53 -8.18
C HIS A 138 4.06 -6.44 -8.85
N ILE A 139 4.11 -6.40 -10.18
CA ILE A 139 5.35 -6.26 -10.95
C ILE A 139 5.89 -4.83 -10.85
N LEU A 140 5.05 -3.81 -11.06
CA LEU A 140 5.48 -2.41 -11.00
C LEU A 140 5.87 -2.00 -9.58
N HIS A 141 5.09 -2.44 -8.58
CA HIS A 141 5.30 -2.11 -7.18
C HIS A 141 6.03 -3.19 -6.39
N TRP A 142 6.78 -4.07 -7.06
CA TRP A 142 7.45 -5.22 -6.42
C TRP A 142 8.33 -4.83 -5.21
N ARG A 143 9.03 -3.69 -5.28
CA ARG A 143 9.87 -3.17 -4.18
C ARG A 143 9.03 -2.71 -3.00
N TRP A 144 7.89 -2.09 -3.28
CA TRP A 144 6.94 -1.65 -2.26
C TRP A 144 6.30 -2.85 -1.58
N TRP A 145 5.86 -3.86 -2.33
CA TRP A 145 5.38 -5.13 -1.78
C TRP A 145 6.43 -5.86 -0.94
N ALA A 146 7.70 -5.82 -1.36
CA ALA A 146 8.81 -6.39 -0.59
C ALA A 146 9.11 -5.60 0.71
N ALA A 147 8.85 -4.29 0.73
CA ALA A 147 8.96 -3.45 1.93
C ALA A 147 7.77 -3.67 2.89
N LEU A 148 6.56 -3.68 2.34
CA LEU A 148 5.31 -3.95 3.04
C LEU A 148 5.33 -5.30 3.76
N ALA A 149 5.81 -6.35 3.09
CA ALA A 149 5.92 -7.69 3.66
C ALA A 149 6.94 -7.80 4.82
N LYS A 150 7.81 -6.81 5.01
CA LYS A 150 8.78 -6.76 6.11
C LYS A 150 8.33 -5.93 7.31
N ASN A 151 7.22 -5.21 7.18
CA ASN A 151 6.67 -4.33 8.22
C ASN A 151 5.46 -4.97 8.88
N SER A 152 5.33 -4.83 10.21
CA SER A 152 4.22 -5.46 10.95
C SER A 152 2.84 -4.95 10.53
N LEU A 153 2.68 -3.64 10.39
CA LEU A 153 1.41 -3.04 9.99
C LEU A 153 1.04 -3.42 8.55
N GLY A 154 2.01 -3.36 7.63
CA GLY A 154 1.81 -3.75 6.23
C GLY A 154 1.38 -5.22 6.10
N ARG A 155 1.99 -6.13 6.86
CA ARG A 155 1.59 -7.55 6.87
C ARG A 155 0.17 -7.75 7.38
N GLN A 156 -0.23 -7.05 8.44
CA GLN A 156 -1.59 -7.14 8.95
C GLN A 156 -2.61 -6.58 7.95
N LEU A 157 -2.27 -5.52 7.23
CA LEU A 157 -3.15 -4.96 6.21
C LEU A 157 -3.25 -5.88 4.97
N ALA A 158 -2.13 -6.42 4.49
CA ALA A 158 -2.10 -7.29 3.32
C ALA A 158 -2.72 -8.67 3.57
N PHE A 159 -2.29 -9.35 4.64
CA PHE A 159 -2.53 -10.79 4.81
C PHE A 159 -3.65 -11.11 5.80
N ASN A 160 -3.95 -10.19 6.71
CA ASN A 160 -4.94 -10.42 7.78
C ASN A 160 -6.25 -9.64 7.56
N SER A 161 -6.26 -8.66 6.64
CA SER A 161 -7.46 -7.92 6.29
C SER A 161 -8.24 -8.58 5.15
N THR A 162 -9.57 -8.44 5.20
CA THR A 162 -10.45 -8.70 4.04
C THR A 162 -10.44 -7.57 3.01
N SER A 163 -9.69 -6.50 3.26
CA SER A 163 -9.50 -5.40 2.31
C SER A 163 -8.79 -5.87 1.05
N ILE A 164 -9.24 -5.41 -0.11
CA ILE A 164 -8.55 -5.60 -1.39
C ILE A 164 -7.59 -4.44 -1.72
N LEU A 165 -7.53 -3.44 -0.85
CA LEU A 165 -6.66 -2.27 -0.97
C LEU A 165 -5.73 -2.19 0.24
N ASP A 166 -4.46 -1.94 -0.03
CA ASP A 166 -3.40 -1.80 0.96
C ASP A 166 -2.67 -0.46 0.77
N ASP A 167 -3.43 0.64 0.77
CA ASP A 167 -2.88 1.98 0.64
C ASP A 167 -2.40 2.48 2.01
N VAL A 168 -1.08 2.43 2.20
CA VAL A 168 -0.42 2.84 3.45
C VAL A 168 0.17 4.23 3.30
N VAL A 169 -0.48 5.21 3.93
CA VAL A 169 0.02 6.59 4.00
C VAL A 169 1.20 6.67 4.96
N GLY A 170 2.40 6.90 4.45
CA GLY A 170 3.59 7.12 5.26
C GLY A 170 4.88 7.07 4.44
N VAL A 171 5.99 7.36 5.11
CA VAL A 171 7.32 7.30 4.52
C VAL A 171 7.97 5.98 4.89
N TRP A 172 8.27 5.18 3.89
CA TRP A 172 9.03 3.94 4.03
C TRP A 172 10.52 4.26 4.13
N GLY A 173 11.20 3.67 5.10
CA GLY A 173 12.62 3.87 5.32
C GLY A 173 13.28 2.68 6.01
N ASP A 174 14.61 2.70 6.04
CA ASP A 174 15.41 1.74 6.79
C ASP A 174 16.00 2.42 8.01
N ARG A 175 16.06 1.72 9.15
CA ARG A 175 16.68 2.23 10.39
C ARG A 175 18.02 1.55 10.63
N LEU A 176 19.02 2.33 11.00
CA LEU A 176 20.32 1.80 11.43
C LEU A 176 20.11 0.79 12.58
N ASN A 177 20.71 -0.40 12.46
CA ASN A 177 20.58 -1.52 13.40
C ASN A 177 19.22 -2.23 13.46
N TYR A 178 18.27 -1.97 12.56
CA TYR A 178 17.06 -2.76 12.40
C TYR A 178 17.09 -3.52 11.07
N LYS A 179 16.74 -4.82 11.09
CA LYS A 179 16.76 -5.68 9.88
C LYS A 179 15.48 -5.56 9.03
N GLY A 180 14.38 -5.07 9.60
CA GLY A 180 13.11 -4.88 8.91
C GLY A 180 13.00 -3.52 8.24
N THR A 181 11.88 -3.30 7.54
CA THR A 181 11.56 -2.00 6.95
C THR A 181 10.67 -1.20 7.90
N VAL A 182 11.00 0.07 8.03
CA VAL A 182 10.33 0.98 8.95
C VAL A 182 9.37 1.88 8.18
N LEU A 183 8.19 2.09 8.76
CA LEU A 183 7.17 2.98 8.24
C LEU A 183 6.97 4.13 9.24
N THR A 184 7.26 5.36 8.82
CA THR A 184 6.94 6.55 9.61
C THR A 184 5.65 7.16 9.09
N THR A 185 4.61 7.18 9.92
CA THR A 185 3.29 7.70 9.57
C THR A 185 2.79 8.69 10.63
N LYS A 186 1.80 9.52 10.27
CA LYS A 186 1.14 10.42 11.22
C LYS A 186 0.31 9.60 12.20
N ALA A 187 0.31 9.98 13.48
CA ALA A 187 -0.48 9.27 14.50
C ALA A 187 -1.98 9.19 14.15
N ARG A 188 -2.55 10.23 13.51
CA ARG A 188 -3.95 10.22 13.04
C ARG A 188 -4.23 9.11 12.03
N ALA A 189 -3.29 8.84 11.11
CA ALA A 189 -3.43 7.77 10.13
C ALA A 189 -3.44 6.40 10.83
N LEU A 190 -2.66 6.24 11.91
CA LEU A 190 -2.68 5.03 12.72
C LEU A 190 -4.03 4.83 13.42
N CYS A 191 -4.66 5.90 13.92
CA CYS A 191 -6.01 5.82 14.49
C CYS A 191 -7.05 5.36 13.45
N THR A 192 -6.96 5.86 12.21
CA THR A 192 -7.83 5.40 11.12
C THR A 192 -7.54 3.95 10.74
N PHE A 193 -6.27 3.52 10.72
CA PHE A 193 -5.91 2.12 10.51
C PHE A 193 -6.43 1.22 11.63
N ARG A 194 -6.38 1.66 12.89
CA ARG A 194 -6.94 0.91 14.02
C ARG A 194 -8.45 0.72 13.86
N TRP A 195 -9.19 1.79 13.53
CA TRP A 195 -10.63 1.68 13.25
C TRP A 195 -10.91 0.79 12.04
N PHE A 196 -10.17 0.99 10.94
CA PHE A 196 -10.30 0.21 9.72
C PHE A 196 -10.06 -1.28 9.99
N LEU A 197 -8.95 -1.62 10.64
CA LEU A 197 -8.62 -2.99 11.00
C LEU A 197 -9.63 -3.58 11.99
N ALA A 198 -10.14 -2.82 12.95
CA ALA A 198 -11.20 -3.30 13.84
C ALA A 198 -12.49 -3.70 13.11
N THR A 199 -12.78 -3.10 11.96
CA THR A 199 -13.98 -3.38 11.13
C THR A 199 -13.72 -4.39 10.01
N HIS A 200 -12.48 -4.50 9.53
CA HIS A 200 -12.12 -5.29 8.34
C HIS A 200 -11.29 -6.56 8.62
N LEU A 201 -10.79 -6.73 9.86
CA LEU A 201 -10.18 -7.97 10.30
C LEU A 201 -11.28 -8.95 10.70
N ILE A 202 -11.39 -10.06 9.95
CA ILE A 202 -11.92 -11.27 10.56
C ILE A 202 -10.83 -11.69 11.54
N ARG A 203 -11.16 -11.79 12.84
CA ARG A 203 -10.24 -11.95 13.98
C ARG A 203 -9.22 -13.09 13.80
N PHE A 204 -8.12 -12.84 13.11
CA PHE A 204 -7.02 -13.80 12.99
C PHE A 204 -5.74 -13.11 13.45
N GLY A 205 -5.45 -13.20 14.76
CA GLY A 205 -4.24 -12.63 15.33
C GLY A 205 -3.00 -13.13 14.59
N LEU A 206 -2.47 -12.30 13.69
CA LEU A 206 -1.24 -12.58 12.99
C LEU A 206 -0.11 -12.43 14.00
N ALA A 207 0.39 -13.55 14.50
CA ALA A 207 1.53 -13.53 15.40
C ALA A 207 2.74 -12.98 14.62
N GLU A 208 3.30 -11.87 15.08
CA GLU A 208 4.56 -11.39 14.52
C GLU A 208 5.65 -12.44 14.75
N HIS A 209 6.48 -12.63 13.73
CA HIS A 209 7.52 -13.65 13.82
C HIS A 209 8.50 -13.28 14.96
N PRO A 210 8.91 -14.22 15.83
CA PRO A 210 9.72 -13.90 17.01
C PRO A 210 11.07 -13.25 16.68
N SER A 211 11.57 -13.45 15.46
CA SER A 211 12.78 -12.75 14.98
C SER A 211 12.58 -11.24 14.83
N VAL A 212 11.38 -10.76 14.49
CA VAL A 212 11.08 -9.32 14.33
C VAL A 212 11.13 -8.65 15.70
N VAL A 213 10.46 -9.25 16.69
CA VAL A 213 10.50 -8.79 18.09
C VAL A 213 11.94 -8.81 18.63
N ARG A 214 12.71 -9.86 18.33
CA ARG A 214 14.13 -9.94 18.72
C ARG A 214 14.98 -8.86 18.06
N ASN A 215 14.81 -8.63 16.76
CA ASN A 215 15.55 -7.62 16.01
C ASN A 215 15.24 -6.20 16.51
N MET A 216 14.00 -5.93 16.92
CA MET A 216 13.60 -4.66 17.52
C MET A 216 14.31 -4.41 18.87
N VAL A 217 14.35 -5.43 19.74
CA VAL A 217 15.08 -5.35 21.02
C VAL A 217 16.58 -5.16 20.79
N GLU A 218 17.18 -5.93 19.87
CA GLU A 218 18.60 -5.83 19.52
C GLU A 218 18.98 -4.47 18.91
N SER A 219 18.12 -3.91 18.06
CA SER A 219 18.26 -2.57 17.47
C SER A 219 18.40 -1.49 18.55
N ARG A 220 17.56 -1.57 19.60
CA ARG A 220 17.57 -0.60 20.69
C ARG A 220 18.81 -0.74 21.57
N VAL A 221 19.21 -1.96 21.94
CA VAL A 221 20.43 -2.20 22.75
C VAL A 221 21.67 -1.64 22.06
N LYS A 222 21.78 -1.84 20.74
CA LYS A 222 22.89 -1.28 19.94
C LYS A 222 22.83 0.24 19.88
N THR A 223 21.65 0.82 19.67
CA THR A 223 21.47 2.29 19.66
C THR A 223 21.80 2.93 21.02
N ALA A 224 21.41 2.28 22.13
CA ALA A 224 21.75 2.71 23.48
C ALA A 224 23.25 2.58 23.78
N ALA A 225 23.94 1.59 23.21
CA ALA A 225 25.39 1.43 23.31
C ALA A 225 26.15 2.49 22.49
N THR A 226 25.65 2.88 21.31
CA THR A 226 26.27 3.92 20.46
C THR A 226 26.07 5.33 21.03
N ASN A 227 24.95 5.59 21.69
CA ASN A 227 24.66 6.90 22.32
C ASN A 227 25.37 7.12 23.67
N LYS A 228 26.09 6.12 24.20
CA LYS A 228 27.05 6.34 25.28
C LYS A 228 28.32 6.97 24.70
N VAL A 229 28.24 8.26 24.37
CA VAL A 229 29.44 9.10 24.25
C VAL A 229 30.17 9.00 25.59
N ALA A 230 31.37 8.43 25.56
CA ALA A 230 32.24 8.36 26.73
C ALA A 230 32.54 9.78 27.21
N VAL A 231 31.87 10.21 28.26
CA VAL A 231 32.30 11.37 29.04
C VAL A 231 33.60 10.93 29.71
N ALA A 232 34.73 11.26 29.09
CA ALA A 232 36.04 11.08 29.71
C ALA A 232 36.06 11.84 31.04
N PRO A 233 36.54 11.24 32.14
CA PRO A 233 36.59 11.93 33.41
C PRO A 233 37.58 13.10 33.30
N SER A 234 37.02 14.30 33.45
CA SER A 234 37.75 15.55 33.65
C SER A 234 38.71 15.39 34.82
N THR A 235 40.00 15.24 34.51
CA THR A 235 41.06 15.24 35.52
C THR A 235 41.36 16.67 35.91
N ARG A 236 40.67 17.16 36.94
CA ARG A 236 40.98 18.44 37.60
C ARG A 236 42.27 18.26 38.41
N LYS A 237 43.39 18.81 37.97
CA LYS A 237 44.57 19.04 38.82
C LYS A 237 44.84 20.54 38.92
N SER A 238 44.61 21.05 40.12
CA SER A 238 45.13 22.32 40.63
C SER A 238 46.47 22.03 41.29
N THR A 239 47.56 22.70 40.90
CA THR A 239 48.46 23.45 41.81
C THR A 239 49.48 24.30 41.03
N GLN A 240 49.90 25.36 41.71
CA GLN A 240 50.64 26.56 41.31
C GLN A 240 52.16 26.43 41.08
N ASP A 241 52.64 27.43 40.33
CA ASP A 241 53.88 28.23 40.45
C ASP A 241 55.24 27.80 39.82
N SER A 242 55.59 28.60 38.80
CA SER A 242 56.82 29.41 38.62
C SER A 242 58.18 28.76 38.34
N SER A 243 58.70 28.92 37.11
CA SER A 243 59.80 29.86 36.78
C SER A 243 60.48 29.59 35.41
N ALA A 244 60.84 30.71 34.74
CA ALA A 244 62.03 30.93 33.89
C ALA A 244 62.22 30.24 32.50
N THR A 245 62.06 31.09 31.47
CA THR A 245 63.05 31.43 30.42
C THR A 245 63.33 30.48 29.22
N ALA A 246 63.35 31.11 28.04
CA ALA A 246 64.10 30.82 26.80
C ALA A 246 63.37 30.14 25.62
N SER A 247 62.97 31.01 24.68
CA SER A 247 63.24 30.99 23.22
C SER A 247 63.20 29.67 22.44
N GLY A 248 62.34 29.62 21.41
CA GLY A 248 62.39 28.60 20.36
C GLY A 248 61.32 28.75 19.28
N GLN A 249 61.56 29.66 18.36
CA GLN A 249 60.79 29.96 17.15
C GLN A 249 60.71 28.77 16.18
N ARG A 250 59.50 28.37 15.73
CA ARG A 250 59.22 27.95 14.32
C ARG A 250 57.73 27.66 14.06
N VAL A 251 57.20 28.39 13.09
CA VAL A 251 56.03 28.11 12.23
C VAL A 251 56.59 28.03 10.79
N PRO A 252 55.95 27.47 9.74
CA PRO A 252 54.75 26.62 9.61
C PRO A 252 55.03 25.29 8.85
N ARG A 253 54.06 24.36 8.79
CA ARG A 253 53.88 23.53 7.57
C ARG A 253 52.44 22.99 7.47
N VAL A 254 51.73 23.52 6.49
CA VAL A 254 50.53 22.93 5.90
C VAL A 254 51.00 21.83 4.95
N GLU A 255 50.49 20.62 5.10
CA GLU A 255 50.61 19.60 4.07
C GLU A 255 49.31 18.81 3.96
N SER A 256 48.55 19.20 2.94
CA SER A 256 47.45 18.46 2.35
C SER A 256 47.98 17.17 1.72
N THR A 257 47.47 16.02 2.14
CA THR A 257 47.52 14.80 1.33
C THR A 257 46.13 14.19 1.24
N THR A 258 45.63 14.24 0.01
CA THR A 258 44.42 13.64 -0.53
C THR A 258 44.55 12.12 -0.68
N THR A 259 43.38 11.50 -0.88
CA THR A 259 43.10 10.14 -1.41
C THR A 259 42.90 9.00 -0.40
N LYS A 260 41.64 8.63 -0.15
CA LYS A 260 40.88 7.69 -1.01
C LYS A 260 39.42 7.60 -0.57
N GLU A 261 38.55 8.12 -1.44
CA GLU A 261 37.11 7.87 -1.47
C GLU A 261 36.85 6.39 -1.81
N SER A 262 35.95 5.75 -1.06
CA SER A 262 35.09 4.68 -1.57
C SER A 262 34.05 4.27 -0.51
N SER A 263 32.81 4.71 -0.69
CA SER A 263 31.62 3.83 -0.61
C SER A 263 30.32 4.62 -0.77
N SER A 264 29.84 4.61 -2.01
CA SER A 264 28.43 4.55 -2.39
C SER A 264 27.44 5.53 -1.75
N LEU A 265 27.40 6.74 -2.31
CA LEU A 265 26.19 7.56 -2.37
C LEU A 265 25.11 6.80 -3.18
N ARG A 266 24.23 6.09 -2.48
CA ARG A 266 23.00 5.54 -3.07
C ARG A 266 21.98 6.67 -3.19
N ARG A 267 22.14 7.51 -4.21
CA ARG A 267 21.18 8.55 -4.59
C ARG A 267 19.87 7.86 -4.98
N SER A 268 18.89 7.86 -4.08
CA SER A 268 17.55 7.32 -4.30
C SER A 268 16.74 8.32 -5.11
N TYR A 269 16.69 8.11 -6.42
CA TYR A 269 15.65 8.68 -7.27
C TYR A 269 14.40 7.81 -7.11
N LEU A 270 13.36 8.33 -6.47
CA LEU A 270 11.97 7.86 -6.57
C LEU A 270 11.08 9.08 -6.31
N THR A 271 10.94 9.83 -7.41
CA THR A 271 9.77 10.57 -7.89
C THR A 271 8.82 11.21 -6.88
N ASP A 272 8.85 12.54 -6.90
CA ASP A 272 7.69 13.42 -6.75
C ASP A 272 6.43 12.82 -7.37
N THR A 273 5.43 12.57 -6.54
CA THR A 273 4.03 12.65 -6.97
C THR A 273 3.35 13.67 -6.08
N ALA A 274 3.19 14.87 -6.63
CA ALA A 274 2.42 15.93 -6.05
C ALA A 274 0.95 15.50 -5.93
N MET A 275 0.46 15.39 -4.69
CA MET A 275 -0.89 15.87 -4.38
C MET A 275 -0.71 17.15 -3.58
N ALA A 276 -1.00 18.26 -4.25
CA ALA A 276 -1.02 19.59 -3.66
C ALA A 276 -2.18 19.67 -2.66
N ASP A 277 -1.85 20.02 -1.42
CA ASP A 277 -2.76 20.68 -0.49
C ASP A 277 -2.17 22.06 -0.20
N PRO A 278 -2.93 23.16 -0.29
CA PRO A 278 -2.37 24.50 -0.32
C PRO A 278 -2.27 25.09 1.10
N GLU A 279 -1.18 24.83 1.82
CA GLU A 279 -0.68 25.77 2.84
C GLU A 279 0.85 25.81 2.82
N THR A 280 1.38 26.67 1.95
CA THR A 280 2.77 27.10 1.96
C THR A 280 3.03 27.91 3.22
N ARG A 281 3.71 27.32 4.19
CA ARG A 281 4.56 28.09 5.11
C ARG A 281 6.01 27.65 4.95
N ASN A 282 6.75 28.48 4.23
CA ASN A 282 8.20 28.47 4.13
C ASN A 282 8.85 28.34 5.52
N GLY A 283 9.80 27.42 5.59
CA GLY A 283 10.75 27.28 6.69
C GLY A 283 11.43 25.94 6.52
N ASN A 284 12.77 25.95 6.41
CA ASN A 284 13.60 24.76 6.52
C ASN A 284 13.14 23.95 7.74
N ALA A 285 12.37 22.89 7.53
CA ALA A 285 12.03 21.95 8.57
C ALA A 285 13.17 20.95 8.64
N ASP A 286 14.11 21.24 9.53
CA ASP A 286 15.06 20.29 10.05
C ASP A 286 14.39 18.92 10.20
N VAL A 287 14.88 17.92 9.46
CA VAL A 287 14.72 16.53 9.89
C VAL A 287 15.28 16.51 11.31
N PRO A 288 14.48 16.18 12.35
CA PRO A 288 14.97 16.18 13.71
C PRO A 288 16.00 15.05 13.82
N THR A 289 17.25 15.42 13.61
CA THR A 289 18.42 14.68 14.02
C THR A 289 18.41 14.78 15.54
N SER A 290 18.45 13.65 16.24
CA SER A 290 18.52 13.53 17.72
C SER A 290 17.21 13.62 18.53
N ALA A 291 16.30 12.69 18.27
CA ALA A 291 15.62 11.97 19.36
C ALA A 291 15.45 10.53 18.88
N SER A 292 15.83 9.55 19.68
CA SER A 292 15.59 8.14 19.37
C SER A 292 14.08 7.92 19.26
N VAL A 293 13.49 8.07 18.08
CA VAL A 293 12.08 7.74 17.88
C VAL A 293 11.94 6.26 18.22
N ASP A 294 11.22 5.96 19.29
CA ASP A 294 11.02 4.59 19.75
C ASP A 294 10.34 3.81 18.61
N LEU A 295 10.98 2.71 18.20
CA LEU A 295 10.40 1.81 17.18
C LEU A 295 9.20 1.16 17.83
N ASN A 296 8.06 1.11 17.16
CA ASN A 296 6.90 0.39 17.67
C ASN A 296 6.55 -0.76 16.74
N ILE A 297 6.06 -1.87 17.29
CA ILE A 297 5.50 -2.98 16.51
C ILE A 297 3.99 -2.97 16.71
N PHE A 298 3.28 -3.14 15.60
CA PHE A 298 1.84 -3.33 15.63
C PHE A 298 1.54 -4.82 15.75
N LEU A 299 0.75 -5.21 16.75
CA LEU A 299 0.46 -6.60 17.10
C LEU A 299 -1.04 -6.82 17.24
N GLN A 300 -1.49 -8.03 16.94
CA GLN A 300 -2.84 -8.47 17.26
C GLN A 300 -2.80 -9.69 18.19
N ASP A 301 -3.51 -9.62 19.32
CA ASP A 301 -3.65 -10.74 20.24
C ASP A 301 -4.63 -11.81 19.70
N ARG A 302 -4.59 -13.02 20.27
CA ARG A 302 -5.49 -14.12 19.99
C ARG A 302 -6.96 -13.76 20.21
N GLN A 303 -7.25 -12.83 21.12
CA GLN A 303 -8.61 -12.31 21.36
C GLN A 303 -9.04 -11.29 20.30
N GLY A 304 -8.13 -10.88 19.40
CA GLY A 304 -8.38 -9.95 18.31
C GLY A 304 -8.13 -8.49 18.68
N HIS A 305 -7.60 -8.21 19.87
CA HIS A 305 -7.23 -6.86 20.30
C HIS A 305 -5.94 -6.39 19.61
N LEU A 306 -5.94 -5.14 19.17
CA LEU A 306 -4.81 -4.50 18.49
C LEU A 306 -3.96 -3.74 19.52
N HIS A 307 -2.69 -4.11 19.60
CA HIS A 307 -1.72 -3.58 20.54
C HIS A 307 -0.59 -2.88 19.78
N LEU A 308 -0.22 -1.69 20.23
CA LEU A 308 1.00 -1.03 19.80
C LEU A 308 2.03 -1.20 20.91
N VAL A 309 3.12 -1.88 20.61
CA VAL A 309 4.12 -2.27 21.61
C VAL A 309 5.47 -1.66 21.27
N ASP A 310 6.06 -0.99 22.26
CA ASP A 310 7.42 -0.45 22.20
C ASP A 310 8.46 -1.55 22.51
N GLY A 311 9.74 -1.28 22.26
CA GLY A 311 10.86 -2.22 22.43
C GLY A 311 11.02 -2.78 23.86
N ASP A 312 10.46 -2.10 24.87
CA ASP A 312 10.41 -2.57 26.25
C ASP A 312 9.21 -3.48 26.54
N LYS A 313 8.50 -3.94 25.49
CA LYS A 313 7.25 -4.69 25.58
C LYS A 313 6.15 -3.94 26.35
N ARG A 314 6.29 -2.63 26.44
CA ARG A 314 5.29 -1.75 27.03
C ARG A 314 4.24 -1.48 25.98
N GLU A 315 2.99 -1.75 26.33
CA GLU A 315 1.86 -1.40 25.49
C GLU A 315 1.62 0.11 25.57
N MET A 316 1.63 0.78 24.43
CA MET A 316 1.15 2.15 24.33
C MET A 316 -0.37 2.16 24.42
N HIS A 317 -0.88 2.20 25.66
CA HIS A 317 -2.30 2.42 25.94
C HIS A 317 -2.79 3.79 25.41
N GLY A 318 -1.87 4.72 25.14
CA GLY A 318 -2.14 6.13 24.81
C GLY A 318 -2.47 6.45 23.35
N VAL A 319 -2.51 5.48 22.42
CA VAL A 319 -3.08 5.76 21.08
C VAL A 319 -4.62 5.76 21.10
N ASN A 320 -5.22 5.46 22.26
CA ASN A 320 -6.61 5.81 22.50
C ASN A 320 -6.70 7.31 22.84
N MET A 321 -7.19 8.09 21.88
CA MET A 321 -7.87 9.40 22.05
C MET A 321 -7.02 10.49 22.73
N GLU A 322 -6.44 11.45 22.02
CA GLU A 322 -7.20 12.60 21.52
C GLU A 322 -6.63 13.13 20.19
N VAL A 323 -7.48 13.14 19.16
CA VAL A 323 -7.18 13.69 17.81
C VAL A 323 -6.75 15.17 17.86
N LYS A 324 -7.02 15.85 18.97
CA LYS A 324 -6.72 17.26 19.21
C LYS A 324 -5.28 17.53 19.66
N ILE A 325 -4.58 16.54 20.24
CA ILE A 325 -3.23 16.73 20.82
C ILE A 325 -2.12 16.23 19.87
N LEU A 326 -2.42 15.34 18.92
CA LEU A 326 -1.43 14.63 18.08
C LEU A 326 -1.36 15.10 16.61
N HIS A 327 -1.75 16.34 16.29
CA HIS A 327 -1.82 16.83 14.90
C HIS A 327 -0.52 16.60 14.09
N ASP A 328 0.64 16.82 14.72
CA ASP A 328 1.95 16.76 14.08
C ASP A 328 2.87 15.65 14.62
N SER A 329 2.34 14.71 15.41
CA SER A 329 3.14 13.60 15.92
C SER A 329 3.30 12.49 14.88
N PHE A 330 4.53 12.07 14.66
CA PHE A 330 4.88 10.93 13.82
C PHE A 330 5.16 9.70 14.68
N VAL A 331 4.70 8.55 14.21
CA VAL A 331 4.95 7.24 14.81
C VAL A 331 5.73 6.41 13.81
N THR A 332 6.76 5.75 14.31
CA THR A 332 7.66 4.91 13.52
C THR A 332 7.40 3.44 13.83
N LEU A 333 6.93 2.70 12.83
CA LEU A 333 6.49 1.30 12.92
C LEU A 333 7.50 0.37 12.26
N GLY A 334 7.83 -0.74 12.92
CA GLY A 334 8.77 -1.76 12.46
C GLY A 334 8.10 -3.02 11.93
#